data_AF-A0A661B2G3-F1
#
_entry.id   AF-A0A661B2G3-F1
#
_cell.length_a   1.000
_cell.length_b   1.000
_cell.length_c   1.000
_cell.angle_alpha   90.00
_cell.angle_beta   90.00
_cell.angle_gamma   90.00
#
_symmetry.space_group_name_H-M   'P 1'
#
loop_
_entity.id
_entity.type
_entity.pdbx_description
1 polymer ?
#
loop_
_entity_poly.entity_id
_entity_poly.type
_entity_poly.pdbx_seq_one_letter_code
_entity_poly.pdbx_strand_id
1 'polypeptide(L)' 'MIITYPVKIEVAKFNDKWGIWFKLNDGGHIGCIFVTSTKELAIMIAKEIAKIFNAEVEVM' A
#
# COMPACT_ATOMS: atom_id res chain seq x y z
N MET A 1 -20.93 -7.11 -10.92
CA MET A 1 -20.74 -6.75 -9.49
C MET A 1 -19.24 -6.58 -9.27
N ILE A 2 -18.75 -5.35 -9.09
CA ILE A 2 -17.34 -5.13 -8.71
C ILE A 2 -17.27 -5.53 -7.24
N ILE A 3 -16.57 -6.61 -6.93
CA ILE A 3 -16.35 -7.05 -5.55
C ILE A 3 -15.31 -6.12 -4.95
N THR A 4 -15.74 -5.14 -4.17
CA THR A 4 -14.85 -4.35 -3.31
C THR A 4 -14.48 -5.19 -2.10
N TYR A 5 -13.38 -5.93 -2.22
CA TYR A 5 -12.73 -6.49 -1.03
C TYR A 5 -12.17 -5.34 -0.20
N PRO A 6 -12.32 -5.37 1.14
CA PRO A 6 -11.71 -4.36 1.98
C PRO A 6 -10.19 -4.53 1.88
N VAL A 7 -9.54 -3.52 1.31
CA VAL A 7 -8.10 -3.50 1.08
C VAL A 7 -7.44 -2.53 2.05
N LYS A 8 -6.26 -2.91 2.54
CA LYS A 8 -5.32 -2.05 3.24
C LYS A 8 -4.17 -1.73 2.32
N ILE A 9 -3.54 -0.58 2.54
CA ILE A 9 -2.32 -0.19 1.85
C ILE A 9 -1.19 -0.22 2.86
N GLU A 10 -0.13 -0.94 2.53
CA GLU A 10 1.06 -1.02 3.37
C GLU A 10 2.25 -0.38 2.66
N VAL A 11 2.98 0.46 3.40
CA VAL A 11 4.30 0.94 3.00
C VAL A 11 5.33 0.18 3.81
N ALA A 12 6.14 -0.65 3.16
CA ALA A 12 7.13 -1.49 3.81
C ALA A 12 8.47 -1.46 3.06
N LYS A 13 9.56 -1.65 3.81
CA LYS A 13 10.90 -1.77 3.22
C LYS A 13 11.01 -3.06 2.40
N PHE A 14 11.52 -2.94 1.18
CA PHE A 14 11.78 -4.04 0.26
C PHE A 14 13.21 -3.91 -0.28
N ASN A 15 14.13 -4.70 0.30
CA ASN A 15 15.58 -4.54 0.12
C ASN A 15 16.02 -3.10 0.47
N ASP A 16 16.73 -2.42 -0.41
CA ASP A 16 17.18 -1.02 -0.23
C ASP A 16 16.15 0.02 -0.70
N LYS A 17 14.90 -0.39 -0.93
CA LYS A 17 13.81 0.46 -1.40
C LYS A 17 12.59 0.37 -0.48
N TRP A 18 11.59 1.18 -0.78
CA TRP A 18 10.28 1.24 -0.13
C TRP A 18 9.21 0.87 -1.13
N GLY A 19 8.43 -0.16 -0.80
CA GLY A 19 7.31 -0.63 -1.60
C GLY A 19 5.98 -0.21 -1.01
N ILE A 20 4.99 0.01 -1.88
CA ILE A 20 3.60 0.20 -1.53
C ILE A 20 2.85 -1.08 -1.96
N TRP A 21 2.15 -1.71 -1.04
CA TRP A 21 1.51 -3.00 -1.23
C TRP A 21 0.01 -2.91 -0.98
N PHE A 22 -0.78 -3.56 -1.82
CA PHE A 22 -2.17 -3.85 -1.47
C PHE A 22 -2.21 -5.11 -0.61
N LYS A 23 -2.88 -5.01 0.52
CA LYS A 23 -3.18 -6.12 1.42
C LYS A 23 -4.67 -6.34 1.52
N LEU A 24 -5.06 -7.59 1.67
CA LEU A 24 -6.36 -7.96 2.19
C LEU A 24 -6.39 -7.72 3.70
N ASN A 25 -7.58 -7.49 4.26
CA ASN A 25 -7.75 -7.32 5.71
C ASN A 25 -7.27 -8.50 6.56
N ASP A 26 -7.18 -9.71 5.97
CA ASP A 26 -6.64 -10.92 6.62
C ASP A 26 -5.11 -10.99 6.62
N GLY A 27 -4.43 -9.97 6.06
CA GLY A 27 -2.98 -9.83 6.06
C GLY A 27 -2.28 -10.32 4.78
N GLY A 28 -3.00 -10.92 3.84
CA GLY A 28 -2.42 -11.40 2.58
C GLY A 28 -2.02 -10.25 1.65
N HIS A 29 -0.80 -10.28 1.11
CA HIS A 29 -0.39 -9.37 0.04
C HIS A 29 -1.01 -9.77 -1.29
N ILE A 30 -1.72 -8.84 -1.93
CA ILE A 30 -2.29 -9.01 -3.27
C ILE A 30 -1.21 -8.67 -4.33
N GLY A 31 -0.40 -7.64 -4.07
CA GLY A 31 0.68 -7.24 -4.98
C GLY A 31 1.34 -5.91 -4.61
N CYS A 32 2.50 -5.66 -5.21
CA CYS A 32 3.23 -4.38 -5.11
C CYS A 32 2.74 -3.41 -6.19
N ILE A 33 2.37 -2.21 -5.78
CA ILE A 33 1.81 -1.17 -6.67
C ILE A 33 2.93 -0.26 -7.16
N PHE A 34 3.90 0.03 -6.29
CA PHE A 34 4.91 1.05 -6.53
C PHE A 34 6.14 0.81 -5.66
N VAL A 35 7.33 1.13 -6.18
CA VAL A 35 8.60 1.02 -5.44
C VAL A 35 9.43 2.28 -5.66
N THR A 36 9.96 2.84 -4.59
CA THR A 36 10.82 4.04 -4.61
C THR A 36 11.99 3.92 -3.63
N SER A 37 13.04 4.70 -3.82
CA SER A 37 14.20 4.74 -2.91
C SER A 37 13.91 5.48 -1.60
N THR A 38 12.89 6.33 -1.52
CA THR A 38 12.63 7.20 -0.36
C THR A 38 11.34 6.82 0.36
N LYS A 39 11.39 6.70 1.69
CA LYS A 39 10.24 6.36 2.54
C LYS A 39 9.13 7.41 2.41
N GLU A 40 9.51 8.68 2.39
CA GLU A 40 8.62 9.83 2.41
C GLU A 40 7.76 9.88 1.14
N LEU A 41 8.37 9.62 -0.03
CA LEU A 41 7.66 9.53 -1.29
C LEU A 41 6.71 8.33 -1.33
N ALA A 42 7.12 7.18 -0.77
CA ALA A 42 6.26 6.00 -0.68
C ALA A 42 5.02 6.28 0.18
N ILE A 43 5.20 6.95 1.33
CA ILE A 43 4.09 7.34 2.22
C ILE A 43 3.16 8.36 1.55
N MET A 44 3.72 9.36 0.86
CA MET A 44 2.92 10.38 0.16
C MET A 44 2.04 9.73 -0.90
N ILE A 45 2.61 8.88 -1.75
CA ILE A 45 1.86 8.17 -2.80
C ILE A 45 0.83 7.21 -2.18
N ALA A 46 1.20 6.47 -1.14
CA ALA A 46 0.29 5.55 -0.46
C ALA A 46 -0.95 6.27 0.10
N LYS A 47 -0.77 7.46 0.67
CA LYS A 47 -1.89 8.30 1.16
C LYS A 47 -2.80 8.78 0.04
N GLU A 48 -2.25 9.14 -1.13
CA GLU A 48 -3.08 9.53 -2.26
C GLU A 48 -3.86 8.34 -2.85
N ILE A 49 -3.23 7.17 -2.95
CA ILE A 49 -3.92 5.94 -3.38
C ILE A 49 -5.01 5.56 -2.36
N ALA A 50 -4.73 5.64 -1.06
CA ALA A 50 -5.68 5.31 0.00
C ALA A 50 -6.98 6.10 -0.08
N LYS A 51 -6.93 7.38 -0.50
CA LYS A 51 -8.14 8.20 -0.71
C LYS A 51 -9.04 7.64 -1.81
N ILE A 52 -8.46 7.09 -2.88
CA ILE A 52 -9.20 6.52 -4.01
C ILE A 52 -9.95 5.25 -3.58
N PHE A 53 -9.30 4.44 -2.74
CA PHE A 53 -9.85 3.16 -2.29
C PHE A 53 -10.60 3.23 -0.95
N ASN A 54 -10.64 4.41 -0.31
CA ASN A 54 -11.12 4.59 1.06
C ASN A 54 -10.50 3.56 2.03
N ALA A 55 -9.17 3.43 1.96
CA ALA A 55 -8.39 2.41 2.64
C ALA A 55 -7.49 3.01 3.74
N GLU A 56 -7.11 2.19 4.72
CA GLU A 56 -6.12 2.56 5.73
C GLU A 56 -4.69 2.37 5.20
N VAL A 57 -3.78 3.25 5.63
CA VAL A 57 -2.34 3.15 5.34
C VAL A 57 -1.58 2.70 6.58
N GLU A 58 -0.90 1.57 6.48
CA GLU A 58 0.03 1.06 7.47
C GLU A 58 1.47 1.29 7.00
N VAL A 59 2.37 1.69 7.90
CA VAL A 59 3.78 1.94 7.57
C VAL A 59 4.64 1.08 8.49
N MET A 60 5.41 0.16 7.90
CA MET A 60 6.29 -0.79 8.61
C MET A 60 7.77 -0.55 8.30
#